data_AF-A0A392PZA0-F1
#
_entry.id   AF-A0A392PZA0-F1
#
_cell.length_a   1.000
_cell.length_b   1.000
_cell.length_c   1.000
_cell.angle_alpha   90.00
_cell.angle_beta   90.00
_cell.angle_gamma   90.00
#
_symmetry.space_group_name_H-M   'P 1'
#
loop_
_entity.id
_entity.type
_entity.pdbx_description
1 polymer ?
#
loop_
_entity_poly.entity_id
_entity_poly.type
_entity_poly.pdbx_seq_one_letter_code
_entity_poly.pdbx_strand_id
1 'polypeptide(L)'
;LLLLLLLSPFCGGSNGGDVTKQELWCVAKNNAEDAALQTALDWACGAGGADCGPIQNGGPCYDVTSVQNTASYAFNDYFLKHGLTDDSCNFSNNAAVTSLNPS
;
A
#
# COMPACT_ATOMS: atom_id res chain seq x y z
N LEU A 1 -32.27 18.17 -4.29
CA LEU A 1 -30.84 18.57 -4.26
C LEU A 1 -30.39 18.51 -2.81
N LEU A 2 -29.78 17.41 -2.38
CA LEU A 2 -29.03 17.15 -1.13
C LEU A 2 -29.24 15.69 -0.74
N LEU A 3 -28.20 14.86 -0.89
CA LEU A 3 -28.04 13.62 -0.14
C LEU A 3 -26.54 13.44 0.13
N LEU A 4 -26.16 13.84 1.34
CA LEU A 4 -24.88 13.58 1.98
C LEU A 4 -24.76 12.07 2.22
N LEU A 5 -23.88 11.40 1.48
CA LEU A 5 -23.46 10.03 1.79
C LEU A 5 -22.01 10.06 2.24
N LEU A 6 -21.85 10.23 3.55
CA LEU A 6 -20.87 9.63 4.45
C LEU A 6 -19.71 8.87 3.76
N LEU A 7 -18.74 9.60 3.22
CA LEU A 7 -17.44 9.05 2.85
C LEU A 7 -16.60 8.96 4.12
N SER A 8 -16.81 7.90 4.88
CA SER A 8 -15.81 7.42 5.83
C SER A 8 -14.48 7.26 5.07
N PRO A 9 -13.34 7.75 5.58
CA PRO A 9 -12.04 7.61 4.94
C PRO A 9 -11.50 6.20 5.19
N PHE A 10 -12.24 5.20 4.73
CA PHE A 10 -11.72 3.84 4.66
C PHE A 10 -10.69 3.83 3.53
N CYS A 11 -9.43 3.58 3.88
CA CYS A 11 -8.35 3.32 2.92
C CYS A 11 -8.58 1.98 2.16
N GLY A 12 -9.83 1.49 2.08
CA GLY A 12 -10.23 0.25 1.43
C GLY A 12 -11.64 0.33 0.86
N GLY A 13 -11.77 0.07 -0.44
CA GLY A 13 -13.03 -0.40 -1.02
C GLY A 13 -13.28 -0.06 -2.50
N SER A 14 -13.38 -1.10 -3.34
CA SER A 14 -14.40 -1.15 -4.39
C SER A 14 -14.83 -2.60 -4.62
N ASN A 15 -16.12 -2.85 -4.38
CA ASN A 15 -16.83 -4.11 -4.57
C ASN A 15 -17.04 -4.40 -6.06
N GLY A 16 -16.70 -5.62 -6.50
CA GLY A 16 -17.06 -6.11 -7.84
C GLY A 16 -16.76 -7.59 -8.04
N GLY A 17 -17.74 -8.45 -7.75
CA GLY A 17 -18.03 -9.69 -8.50
C GLY A 17 -17.07 -10.89 -8.39
N ASP A 18 -17.62 -11.99 -7.88
CA ASP A 18 -17.13 -13.37 -7.84
C ASP A 18 -16.45 -13.86 -9.14
N VAL A 19 -15.13 -14.00 -9.05
CA VAL A 19 -14.36 -15.23 -9.31
C VAL A 19 -13.51 -15.36 -8.06
N THR A 20 -13.14 -16.53 -7.55
CA THR A 20 -12.18 -16.64 -6.44
C THR A 20 -10.76 -16.20 -6.87
N LYS A 21 -10.61 -14.92 -7.22
CA LYS A 21 -9.35 -14.22 -7.38
C LYS A 21 -8.85 -14.03 -5.97
N GLN A 22 -7.84 -14.82 -5.59
CA GLN A 22 -7.13 -14.59 -4.36
C GLN A 22 -6.66 -13.13 -4.36
N GLU A 23 -7.18 -12.34 -3.41
CA GLU A 23 -6.72 -10.98 -3.22
C GLU A 23 -5.27 -11.06 -2.73
N LEU A 24 -4.39 -10.38 -3.44
CA LEU A 24 -2.97 -10.32 -3.13
C LEU A 24 -2.65 -8.88 -2.74
N TRP A 25 -1.87 -8.74 -1.68
CA TRP A 25 -1.34 -7.47 -1.22
C TRP A 25 0.17 -7.55 -1.17
N CYS A 26 0.83 -6.41 -1.33
CA CYS A 26 2.25 -6.27 -1.05
C CYS A 26 2.43 -5.49 0.26
N VAL A 27 3.04 -6.12 1.25
CA VAL A 27 3.24 -5.52 2.59
C VAL A 27 4.71 -5.48 2.96
N ALA A 28 5.11 -4.43 3.67
CA ALA A 28 6.46 -4.34 4.22
C ALA A 28 6.65 -5.41 5.31
N LYS A 29 7.83 -6.04 5.34
CA LYS A 29 8.17 -7.08 6.33
C LYS A 29 8.40 -6.47 7.71
N ASN A 30 7.92 -7.16 8.75
CA ASN A 30 8.09 -6.76 10.15
C ASN A 30 9.57 -6.69 10.60
N ASN A 31 10.46 -7.37 9.88
CA ASN A 31 11.90 -7.43 10.18
C ASN A 31 12.74 -6.54 9.25
N ALA A 32 12.12 -5.70 8.42
CA ALA A 32 12.83 -4.72 7.60
C ALA A 32 13.27 -3.54 8.46
N GLU A 33 14.45 -3.00 8.18
CA GLU A 33 14.95 -1.81 8.87
C GLU A 33 14.22 -0.56 8.38
N ASP A 34 13.85 0.35 9.28
CA ASP A 34 13.13 1.59 8.95
C ASP A 34 13.85 2.42 7.87
N ALA A 35 15.19 2.47 7.90
CA ALA A 35 15.98 3.17 6.90
C ALA A 35 15.87 2.54 5.49
N ALA A 36 15.82 1.21 5.43
CA ALA A 36 15.61 0.49 4.18
C ALA A 36 14.18 0.68 3.65
N LEU A 37 13.19 0.66 4.55
CA LEU A 37 11.79 0.95 4.23
C LEU A 37 11.61 2.38 3.72
N GLN A 38 12.24 3.37 4.35
CA GLN A 38 12.17 4.76 3.89
C GLN A 38 12.78 4.92 2.49
N THR A 39 13.94 4.31 2.24
CA THR A 39 14.58 4.36 0.92
C THR A 39 13.69 3.74 -0.16
N ALA A 40 13.06 2.59 0.15
CA ALA A 40 12.15 1.92 -0.77
C ALA A 40 10.84 2.70 -0.98
N LEU A 41 10.32 3.32 0.08
CA LEU A 41 9.15 4.20 0.03
C LEU A 41 9.41 5.43 -0.86
N ASP A 42 10.54 6.11 -0.66
CA ASP A 42 10.93 7.27 -1.46
C ASP A 42 11.02 6.92 -2.95
N TRP A 43 11.59 5.75 -3.26
CA TRP A 43 11.63 5.24 -4.63
C TRP A 43 10.23 4.92 -5.17
N ALA A 44 9.38 4.24 -4.40
CA ALA A 44 8.02 3.88 -4.80
C ALA A 44 7.21 5.13 -5.16
N CYS A 45 7.26 6.16 -4.31
CA CYS A 45 6.56 7.43 -4.50
C CYS A 45 7.14 8.30 -5.63
N GLY A 46 8.43 8.13 -5.93
CA GLY A 46 9.11 8.84 -7.00
C GLY A 46 9.09 8.06 -8.31
N ALA A 47 10.18 7.36 -8.58
CA ALA A 47 10.39 6.66 -9.84
C ALA A 47 9.46 5.44 -10.04
N GLY A 48 8.98 4.83 -8.95
CA GLY A 48 8.06 3.70 -9.00
C GLY A 48 6.64 4.07 -9.43
N GLY A 49 6.23 5.32 -9.25
CA GLY A 49 4.91 5.81 -9.64
C GLY A 49 3.76 5.35 -8.72
N ALA A 50 4.07 4.97 -7.48
CA ALA A 50 3.06 4.76 -6.45
C ALA A 50 2.34 6.07 -6.11
N ASP A 51 1.04 6.01 -5.82
CA ASP A 51 0.29 7.15 -5.30
C ASP A 51 0.53 7.27 -3.79
N CYS A 52 1.43 8.16 -3.42
CA CYS A 52 1.76 8.41 -2.03
C CYS A 52 1.04 9.63 -1.43
N GLY A 53 0.12 10.26 -2.16
CA GLY A 53 -0.66 11.40 -1.66
C GLY A 53 -1.39 11.11 -0.34
N PRO A 54 -2.08 9.96 -0.21
CA PRO A 54 -2.79 9.59 1.01
C PRO A 54 -1.93 9.41 2.26
N ILE A 55 -0.65 9.09 2.07
CA ILE A 55 0.31 8.81 3.14
C ILE A 55 1.31 9.95 3.36
N GLN A 56 1.15 11.10 2.69
CA GLN A 56 1.92 12.30 3.01
C GLN A 56 1.46 12.90 4.33
N ASN A 57 2.31 13.74 4.94
CA ASN A 57 1.95 14.45 6.17
C ASN A 57 0.60 15.19 6.05
N GLY A 58 -0.33 14.88 6.96
CA GLY A 58 -1.70 15.41 6.94
C GLY A 58 -2.66 14.70 5.98
N GLY A 59 -2.19 13.66 5.30
CA GLY A 59 -2.99 12.79 4.45
C GLY A 59 -3.87 11.82 5.24
N PRO A 60 -4.94 11.28 4.63
CA PRO A 60 -5.92 10.43 5.30
C PRO A 60 -5.37 9.08 5.81
N CYS A 61 -4.28 8.59 5.24
CA CYS A 61 -3.63 7.33 5.63
C CYS A 61 -2.19 7.57 6.13
N TYR A 62 -1.88 8.79 6.56
CA TYR A 62 -0.58 9.13 7.14
C TYR A 62 -0.39 8.47 8.51
N ASP A 63 0.69 7.71 8.68
CA ASP A 63 1.05 7.08 9.94
C ASP A 63 2.40 7.59 10.45
N VAL A 64 2.36 8.36 11.54
CA VAL A 64 3.55 8.89 12.23
C VAL A 64 4.25 7.87 13.12
N THR A 65 3.59 6.75 13.41
CA THR A 65 4.04 5.75 14.39
C THR A 65 4.82 4.62 13.74
N SER A 66 4.61 4.38 12.44
CA SER A 66 5.16 3.23 11.74
C SER A 66 5.49 3.54 10.28
N VAL A 67 6.79 3.58 9.96
CA VAL A 67 7.29 3.62 8.58
C VAL A 67 6.84 2.37 7.82
N GLN A 68 6.73 1.22 8.49
CA GLN A 68 6.26 -0.02 7.90
C GLN A 68 4.83 0.08 7.36
N ASN A 69 3.92 0.73 8.09
CA ASN A 69 2.52 0.89 7.64
C ASN A 69 2.45 1.80 6.41
N THR A 70 3.18 2.91 6.46
CA THR A 70 3.31 3.88 5.37
C THR A 70 3.93 3.24 4.11
N ALA A 71 5.01 2.46 4.29
CA ALA A 71 5.65 1.70 3.23
C ALA A 71 4.72 0.64 2.63
N SER A 72 3.98 -0.10 3.46
CA SER A 72 3.03 -1.12 3.00
C SER A 72 1.96 -0.53 2.08
N TYR A 73 1.48 0.69 2.38
CA TYR A 73 0.53 1.37 1.49
C TYR A 73 1.13 1.65 0.11
N ALA A 74 2.30 2.29 0.06
CA ALA A 74 2.97 2.61 -1.20
C ALA A 74 3.36 1.35 -2.00
N PHE A 75 3.83 0.31 -1.31
CA PHE A 75 4.21 -0.96 -1.92
C PHE A 75 3.01 -1.67 -2.52
N ASN A 76 1.88 -1.65 -1.81
CA ASN A 76 0.64 -2.23 -2.33
C ASN A 76 0.14 -1.49 -3.56
N ASP A 77 0.09 -0.15 -3.54
CA ASP A 77 -0.33 0.62 -4.71
C ASP A 77 0.58 0.37 -5.93
N TYR A 78 1.90 0.35 -5.72
CA TYR A 78 2.85 -0.04 -6.76
C TYR A 78 2.60 -1.46 -7.28
N PHE A 79 2.48 -2.45 -6.39
CA PHE A 79 2.24 -3.85 -6.74
C PHE A 79 0.97 -4.05 -7.58
N LEU A 80 -0.12 -3.35 -7.23
CA LEU A 80 -1.39 -3.37 -7.98
C LEU A 80 -1.24 -2.78 -9.39
N LYS A 81 -0.43 -1.72 -9.55
CA LYS A 81 -0.18 -1.07 -10.84
C LYS A 81 0.80 -1.84 -11.73
N HIS A 82 1.70 -2.62 -11.14
CA HIS A 82 2.81 -3.30 -11.81
C HIS A 82 2.60 -4.82 -11.91
N GLY A 83 1.36 -5.26 -12.09
CA GLY A 83 1.05 -6.62 -12.56
C GLY A 83 1.01 -7.72 -11.51
N LEU A 84 1.02 -7.39 -10.22
CA LEU A 84 0.84 -8.36 -9.12
C LEU A 84 1.89 -9.50 -9.12
N THR A 85 3.14 -9.20 -9.45
CA THR A 85 4.22 -10.18 -9.55
C THR A 85 5.11 -10.16 -8.30
N ASP A 86 5.82 -11.25 -8.04
CA ASP A 86 6.80 -11.28 -6.94
C ASP A 86 7.87 -10.18 -7.09
N ASP A 87 8.26 -9.88 -8.33
CA ASP A 87 9.22 -8.82 -8.63
C ASP A 87 8.68 -7.43 -8.26
N SER A 88 7.39 -7.16 -8.51
CA SER A 88 6.78 -5.88 -8.13
C SER A 88 6.52 -5.73 -6.64
N CYS A 89 6.76 -6.77 -5.84
CA CYS A 89 6.72 -6.72 -4.38
C CYS A 89 8.08 -6.99 -3.71
N ASN A 90 9.20 -6.88 -4.45
CA ASN A 90 10.51 -7.21 -3.88
C ASN A 90 11.02 -6.13 -2.91
N PHE A 91 11.05 -4.87 -3.34
CA PHE A 91 11.56 -3.71 -2.58
C PHE A 91 12.90 -3.98 -1.85
N SER A 92 13.88 -4.58 -2.55
CA SER A 92 15.16 -5.03 -1.97
C SER A 92 14.99 -6.02 -0.82
N ASN A 93 14.08 -6.98 -0.99
CA ASN A 93 13.65 -7.96 0.01
C ASN A 93 12.92 -7.37 1.24
N ASN A 94 12.53 -6.10 1.24
CA ASN A 94 11.85 -5.48 2.38
C ASN A 94 10.32 -5.65 2.37
N ALA A 95 9.75 -6.25 1.32
CA ALA A 95 8.33 -6.52 1.23
C ALA A 95 8.03 -7.97 0.84
N ALA A 96 6.79 -8.39 1.04
CA ALA A 96 6.32 -9.72 0.70
C ALA A 96 4.86 -9.69 0.21
N VAL A 97 4.57 -10.56 -0.75
CA VAL A 97 3.20 -10.80 -1.19
C VAL A 97 2.47 -11.60 -0.11
N THR A 98 1.26 -11.17 0.23
CA THR A 98 0.38 -11.86 1.16
C THR A 98 -1.00 -12.03 0.55
N SER A 99 -1.65 -13.15 0.86
CA SER A 99 -3.08 -13.36 0.60
C SER A 99 -3.93 -13.19 1.86
N LEU A 100 -3.29 -12.81 2.97
CA LEU A 100 -3.97 -12.40 4.20
C LEU A 100 -4.20 -10.90 4.13
N ASN A 101 -5.46 -10.48 4.24
CA ASN A 101 -5.83 -9.07 4.25
C ASN A 101 -5.11 -8.36 5.42
N PRO A 102 -4.30 -7.33 5.16
CA PRO A 102 -3.49 -6.66 6.18
C PRO A 102 -4.20 -5.51 6.90
N SER A 103 -5.49 -5.24 6.62
CA SER A 103 -6.29 -4.13 7.16
C SER A 103 -7.41 -4.58 8.08
#